data_AF-A0A8T0VA81-F1
#
_entry.id   AF-A0A8T0VA81-F1
#
_cell.length_a   1.000
_cell.length_b   1.000
_cell.length_c   1.000
_cell.angle_alpha   90.00
_cell.angle_beta   90.00
_cell.angle_gamma   90.00
#
_symmetry.space_group_name_H-M   'P 1'
#
loop_
_entity.id
_entity.type
_entity.pdbx_description
1 polymer ?
#
loop_
_entity_poly.entity_id
_entity_poly.type
_entity_poly.pdbx_seq_one_letter_code
_entity_poly.pdbx_strand_id
1 'polypeptide(L)'
;MGVPSDEVVQIRLADAAGDPAVVTVSCPDKTGLGCDLCRVVLLFGLSVVKGDMSTDGRWCYIVLWVLPRRGWPVPVPWDLLKDRLLQLCPVAAPFGFDTADLAAAGLQDAAPPAPRLFLLKLYCFDRMGLLHDVTRVLCDLEFTIRRVKVSTTPDGTVLDLFFITDARELLHTKSRREEAYDKLESVLGDSLASCEIDPATEDMLSCPQACASLTPAVMEQMFNTDLIEEQSIGTRGDNAISVTTDNSLSSVHTLIQIQCGDHKGLLYDIMRTFKDCNIQISYGRFYATQNGRCDVDLFVVQSDGKKILDQQRQRLLCCRLRMELLRPLRVALVNRGPDTELLVANPVEVSGKGRPLVFYDITLALKNLQKRIFLAEIGRHVVEDREWEVYRVHFGEEHDLSSTMRSKIVGGVTSMLMGLE
;
A
#
# COMPACT_ATOMS: atom_id res chain seq x y z
N MET A 1 -5.81 -35.03 4.71
CA MET A 1 -5.73 -34.86 3.24
C MET A 1 -7.09 -34.36 2.80
N GLY A 2 -7.26 -33.05 2.63
CA GLY A 2 -8.54 -32.44 2.23
C GLY A 2 -8.82 -32.70 0.76
N VAL A 3 -10.10 -32.82 0.41
CA VAL A 3 -10.59 -32.98 -0.96
C VAL A 3 -10.03 -31.84 -1.84
N PRO A 4 -9.48 -32.12 -3.04
CA PRO A 4 -9.10 -31.06 -3.97
C PRO A 4 -10.38 -30.29 -4.34
N SER A 5 -10.44 -29.03 -3.92
CA SER A 5 -11.52 -28.12 -4.27
C SER A 5 -11.06 -27.33 -5.50
N ASP A 6 -11.89 -27.33 -6.55
CA ASP A 6 -11.66 -26.62 -7.82
C ASP A 6 -11.74 -25.08 -7.68
N GLU A 7 -12.01 -24.57 -6.47
CA GLU A 7 -12.04 -23.13 -6.22
C GLU A 7 -10.64 -22.51 -6.28
N VAL A 8 -10.48 -21.54 -7.20
CA VAL A 8 -9.26 -20.75 -7.44
C VAL A 8 -8.79 -20.02 -6.17
N VAL A 9 -9.71 -19.47 -5.39
CA VAL A 9 -9.42 -18.83 -4.10
C VAL A 9 -10.27 -19.49 -3.03
N GLN A 10 -9.63 -19.91 -1.94
CA GLN A 10 -10.28 -20.52 -0.78
C GLN A 10 -9.88 -19.74 0.47
N ILE A 11 -10.86 -19.44 1.31
CA ILE A 11 -10.63 -18.81 2.61
C ILE A 11 -11.19 -19.74 3.68
N ARG A 12 -10.30 -20.23 4.56
CA ARG A 12 -10.68 -21.02 5.72
C ARG A 12 -10.53 -20.15 6.96
N LEU A 13 -11.65 -19.87 7.62
CA LEU A 13 -11.66 -19.13 8.87
C LEU A 13 -11.10 -20.00 10.01
N ALA A 14 -10.51 -19.36 11.00
CA ALA A 14 -9.99 -20.04 12.17
C ALA A 14 -11.11 -20.54 13.08
N ASP A 15 -10.90 -21.72 13.69
CA ASP A 15 -11.86 -22.32 14.62
C ASP A 15 -11.83 -21.63 16.01
N ALA A 16 -10.67 -21.08 16.41
CA ALA A 16 -10.46 -20.42 17.68
C ALA A 16 -10.08 -18.94 17.52
N ALA A 17 -10.44 -18.12 18.52
CA ALA A 17 -10.09 -16.71 18.55
C ALA A 17 -8.58 -16.53 18.68
N GLY A 18 -7.98 -15.78 17.74
CA GLY A 18 -6.54 -15.51 17.70
C GLY A 18 -5.75 -16.43 16.78
N ASP A 19 -6.34 -17.52 16.29
CA ASP A 19 -5.74 -18.36 15.26
C ASP A 19 -5.88 -17.69 13.88
N PRO A 20 -4.88 -17.86 12.99
CA PRO A 20 -4.91 -17.25 11.67
C PRO A 20 -5.92 -17.92 10.74
N ALA A 21 -6.67 -17.11 9.99
CA ALA A 21 -7.41 -17.58 8.84
C ALA A 21 -6.42 -17.95 7.71
N VAL A 22 -6.78 -18.90 6.86
CA VAL A 22 -5.92 -19.38 5.77
C VAL A 22 -6.54 -18.99 4.43
N VAL A 23 -5.84 -18.15 3.69
CA VAL A 23 -6.16 -17.78 2.31
C VAL A 23 -5.29 -18.63 1.38
N THR A 24 -5.91 -19.40 0.50
CA THR A 24 -5.24 -20.22 -0.52
C THR A 24 -5.64 -19.73 -1.90
N VAL A 25 -4.66 -19.50 -2.77
CA VAL A 25 -4.84 -19.09 -4.16
C VAL A 25 -4.12 -20.10 -5.05
N SER A 26 -4.85 -20.66 -6.02
CA SER A 26 -4.36 -21.62 -7.00
C SER A 26 -4.86 -21.20 -8.37
N CYS A 27 -4.04 -20.49 -9.13
CA CYS A 27 -4.43 -19.90 -10.42
C CYS A 27 -3.25 -19.88 -11.41
N PRO A 28 -3.49 -19.57 -12.70
CA PRO A 28 -2.39 -19.28 -13.62
C PRO A 28 -1.52 -18.16 -13.07
N ASP A 29 -0.23 -18.23 -13.34
CA ASP A 29 0.74 -17.24 -12.87
C ASP A 29 0.71 -16.00 -13.76
N LYS A 30 1.02 -14.85 -13.16
CA LYS A 30 1.33 -13.62 -13.88
C LYS A 30 2.38 -12.84 -13.09
N THR A 31 3.20 -12.09 -13.81
CA THR A 31 4.19 -11.20 -13.19
C THR A 31 3.53 -10.26 -12.19
N GLY A 32 4.02 -10.28 -10.95
CA GLY A 32 3.55 -9.40 -9.88
C GLY A 32 2.30 -9.85 -9.15
N LEU A 33 1.73 -11.04 -9.44
CA LEU A 33 0.53 -11.54 -8.76
C LEU A 33 0.67 -11.58 -7.23
N GLY A 34 1.79 -12.10 -6.72
CA GLY A 34 2.05 -12.15 -5.27
C GLY A 34 2.03 -10.75 -4.62
N CYS A 35 2.55 -9.73 -5.30
CA CYS A 35 2.49 -8.33 -4.86
C CYS A 35 1.04 -7.84 -4.81
N ASP A 36 0.27 -8.04 -5.88
CA ASP A 36 -1.12 -7.60 -5.98
C ASP A 36 -2.00 -8.26 -4.91
N LEU A 37 -1.83 -9.57 -4.67
CA LEU A 37 -2.55 -10.32 -3.64
C LEU A 37 -2.21 -9.81 -2.23
N CYS A 38 -0.92 -9.64 -1.92
CA CYS A 38 -0.48 -9.12 -0.62
C CYS A 38 -1.00 -7.69 -0.39
N ARG A 39 -1.10 -6.89 -1.45
CA ARG A 39 -1.67 -5.54 -1.39
C ARG A 39 -3.17 -5.57 -1.03
N VAL A 40 -3.94 -6.49 -1.61
CA VAL A 40 -5.36 -6.65 -1.27
C VAL A 40 -5.53 -7.13 0.17
N VAL A 41 -4.75 -8.12 0.61
CA VAL A 41 -4.76 -8.57 2.01
C VAL A 41 -4.50 -7.38 2.96
N LEU A 42 -3.50 -6.55 2.66
CA LEU A 42 -3.17 -5.37 3.46
C LEU A 42 -4.29 -4.32 3.48
N LEU A 43 -4.96 -4.11 2.34
CA LEU A 43 -6.10 -3.19 2.20
C LEU A 43 -7.28 -3.60 3.08
N PHE A 44 -7.52 -4.90 3.24
CA PHE A 44 -8.59 -5.44 4.10
C PHE A 44 -8.22 -5.47 5.59
N GLY A 45 -7.11 -4.83 5.97
CA GLY A 45 -6.70 -4.72 7.37
C GLY A 45 -6.13 -6.00 7.96
N LEU A 46 -5.64 -6.90 7.12
CA LEU A 46 -5.03 -8.16 7.54
C LEU A 46 -3.49 -8.06 7.56
N SER A 47 -2.87 -8.75 8.50
CA SER A 47 -1.43 -9.01 8.56
C SER A 47 -1.16 -10.47 8.22
N VAL A 48 -0.15 -10.71 7.39
CA VAL A 48 0.32 -12.07 7.06
C VAL A 48 1.31 -12.52 8.13
N VAL A 49 1.02 -13.63 8.82
CA VAL A 49 1.91 -14.21 9.85
C VAL A 49 2.72 -15.39 9.33
N LYS A 50 2.23 -16.05 8.28
CA LYS A 50 2.96 -17.11 7.57
C LYS A 50 2.55 -17.06 6.10
N GLY A 51 3.47 -17.38 5.22
CA GLY A 51 3.20 -17.49 3.78
C GLY A 51 4.03 -18.60 3.17
N ASP A 52 3.40 -19.42 2.32
CA ASP A 52 4.09 -20.39 1.47
C ASP A 52 3.65 -20.10 0.02
N MET A 53 4.59 -19.97 -0.91
CA MET A 53 4.30 -19.75 -2.34
C MET A 53 5.19 -20.58 -3.23
N SER A 54 4.63 -21.00 -4.36
CA SER A 54 5.33 -21.74 -5.40
C SER A 54 4.73 -21.42 -6.76
N THR A 55 5.56 -21.34 -7.79
CA THR A 55 5.15 -21.22 -9.18
C THR A 55 6.07 -22.04 -10.08
N ASP A 56 5.51 -22.63 -11.13
CA ASP A 56 6.27 -23.23 -12.24
C ASP A 56 6.42 -22.26 -13.43
N GLY A 57 5.99 -21.01 -13.25
CA GLY A 57 5.94 -19.96 -14.27
C GLY A 57 4.65 -19.96 -15.11
N ARG A 58 3.79 -20.98 -14.97
CA ARG A 58 2.49 -21.07 -15.64
C ARG A 58 1.34 -21.10 -14.66
N TRP A 59 1.52 -21.79 -13.54
CA TRP A 59 0.57 -21.90 -12.44
C TRP A 59 1.29 -21.55 -11.14
N CYS A 60 0.56 -20.88 -10.26
CA CYS A 60 1.03 -20.55 -8.94
C CYS A 60 0.11 -21.15 -7.88
N TYR A 61 0.71 -21.45 -6.74
CA TYR A 61 0.03 -21.88 -5.53
C TYR A 61 0.56 -21.06 -4.36
N ILE A 62 -0.33 -20.29 -3.73
CA ILE A 62 0.00 -19.35 -2.65
C ILE A 62 -0.91 -19.63 -1.46
N VAL A 63 -0.32 -19.78 -0.28
CA VAL A 63 -1.04 -19.96 0.99
C VAL A 63 -0.57 -18.89 1.96
N LEU A 64 -1.50 -18.08 2.45
CA LEU A 64 -1.25 -17.01 3.41
C LEU A 64 -2.06 -17.27 4.69
N TRP A 65 -1.38 -17.29 5.83
CA TRP A 65 -2.01 -17.28 7.13
C TRP A 65 -2.12 -15.83 7.58
N VAL A 66 -3.34 -15.38 7.81
CA VAL A 66 -3.66 -13.97 8.03
C VAL A 66 -4.43 -13.75 9.33
N LEU A 67 -4.11 -12.65 10.00
CA LEU A 67 -4.81 -12.18 11.19
C LEU A 67 -5.35 -10.76 10.96
N PRO A 68 -6.56 -10.43 11.47
CA PRO A 68 -6.99 -9.04 11.57
C PRO A 68 -6.00 -8.24 12.40
N ARG A 69 -5.68 -7.02 11.95
CA ARG A 69 -4.82 -6.13 12.72
C ARG A 69 -5.49 -5.72 14.02
N ARG A 70 -4.67 -5.55 15.06
CA ARG A 70 -5.11 -4.96 16.32
C ARG A 70 -5.68 -3.56 16.05
N GLY A 71 -6.80 -3.24 16.69
CA GLY A 71 -7.47 -1.95 16.53
C GLY A 71 -8.16 -1.75 15.17
N TRP A 72 -8.24 -2.78 14.31
CA TRP A 72 -9.03 -2.67 13.08
C TRP A 72 -10.52 -2.51 13.43
N PRO A 73 -11.18 -1.42 12.98
CA PRO A 73 -12.44 -0.97 13.57
C PRO A 73 -13.69 -1.74 13.09
N VAL A 74 -13.55 -2.61 12.09
CA VAL A 74 -14.67 -3.32 11.45
C VAL A 74 -14.30 -4.79 11.25
N PRO A 75 -15.24 -5.74 11.40
CA PRO A 75 -15.01 -7.13 11.00
C PRO A 75 -14.57 -7.23 9.54
N VAL A 76 -13.68 -8.17 9.25
CA VAL A 76 -13.18 -8.38 7.88
C VAL A 76 -14.32 -8.94 7.01
N PRO A 77 -14.69 -8.29 5.89
CA PRO A 77 -15.69 -8.81 4.97
C PRO A 77 -15.07 -9.90 4.09
N TRP A 78 -15.03 -11.14 4.61
CA TRP A 78 -14.32 -12.26 3.99
C TRP A 78 -14.81 -12.63 2.59
N ASP A 79 -16.12 -12.53 2.33
CA ASP A 79 -16.68 -12.80 1.00
C ASP A 79 -16.19 -11.76 -0.03
N LEU A 80 -16.21 -10.49 0.35
CA LEU A 80 -15.69 -9.41 -0.49
C LEU A 80 -14.17 -9.54 -0.72
N LEU A 81 -13.43 -9.98 0.30
CA LEU A 81 -12.00 -10.28 0.16
C LEU A 81 -11.79 -11.40 -0.87
N LYS A 82 -12.58 -12.49 -0.79
CA LYS A 82 -12.53 -13.60 -1.75
C LYS A 82 -12.75 -13.10 -3.17
N ASP A 83 -13.78 -12.29 -3.38
CA ASP A 83 -14.10 -11.71 -4.69
C ASP A 83 -12.96 -10.83 -5.23
N ARG A 84 -12.34 -10.00 -4.39
CA ARG A 84 -11.22 -9.14 -4.80
C ARG A 84 -9.96 -9.93 -5.13
N LEU A 85 -9.67 -10.99 -4.40
CA LEU A 85 -8.54 -11.88 -4.72
C LEU A 85 -8.81 -12.65 -6.03
N LEU A 86 -10.04 -13.11 -6.25
CA LEU A 86 -10.46 -13.76 -7.50
C LEU A 86 -10.28 -12.84 -8.71
N GLN A 87 -10.64 -11.56 -8.59
CA GLN A 87 -10.48 -10.57 -9.66
C GLN A 87 -9.01 -10.32 -10.07
N LEU A 88 -8.05 -10.63 -9.20
CA LEU A 88 -6.62 -10.53 -9.53
C LEU A 88 -6.08 -11.75 -10.27
N CYS A 89 -6.73 -12.91 -10.12
CA CYS A 89 -6.29 -14.17 -10.69
C CYS A 89 -6.50 -14.15 -12.21
N PRO A 90 -5.48 -14.45 -13.03
CA PRO A 90 -5.67 -14.61 -14.46
C PRO A 90 -6.69 -15.71 -14.75
N VAL A 91 -7.54 -15.48 -15.74
CA VAL A 91 -8.42 -16.53 -16.26
C VAL A 91 -7.59 -17.44 -17.15
N ALA A 92 -7.68 -18.76 -16.97
CA ALA A 92 -7.06 -19.71 -17.88
C ALA A 92 -7.64 -19.51 -19.29
N ALA A 93 -6.79 -19.34 -20.30
CA ALA A 93 -7.25 -19.17 -21.67
C ALA A 93 -8.12 -20.38 -22.08
N PRO A 94 -9.31 -20.16 -22.65
CA PRO A 94 -10.12 -21.27 -23.15
C PRO A 94 -9.34 -22.00 -24.25
N PHE A 95 -9.36 -23.34 -24.21
CA PHE A 95 -8.77 -24.25 -25.21
C PHE A 95 -7.25 -24.44 -25.18
N GLY A 96 -6.56 -24.09 -24.09
CA GLY A 96 -5.15 -24.48 -23.92
C GLY A 96 -4.16 -23.74 -24.82
N PHE A 97 -4.54 -22.61 -25.39
CA PHE A 97 -3.61 -21.66 -26.00
C PHE A 97 -2.87 -20.91 -24.90
N ASP A 98 -1.54 -20.82 -25.00
CA ASP A 98 -0.76 -20.04 -24.05
C ASP A 98 -1.15 -18.56 -24.22
N THR A 99 -1.25 -17.79 -23.13
CA THR A 99 -1.54 -16.34 -23.21
C THR A 99 -0.45 -15.61 -24.01
N ALA A 100 0.75 -16.18 -24.06
CA ALA A 100 1.84 -15.76 -24.93
C ALA A 100 1.53 -15.92 -26.43
N ASP A 101 0.81 -16.97 -26.84
CA ASP A 101 0.40 -17.19 -28.23
C ASP A 101 -0.69 -16.19 -28.66
N LEU A 102 -1.62 -15.86 -27.76
CA LEU A 102 -2.62 -14.81 -27.97
C LEU A 102 -1.99 -13.42 -28.07
N ALA A 103 -0.96 -13.14 -27.25
CA ALA A 103 -0.19 -11.90 -27.31
C ALA A 103 0.62 -11.80 -28.60
N ALA A 104 1.27 -12.89 -29.04
CA ALA A 104 2.00 -12.96 -30.31
C ALA A 104 1.05 -12.84 -31.52
N ALA A 105 -0.20 -13.29 -31.39
CA ALA A 105 -1.26 -13.12 -32.39
C ALA A 105 -1.89 -11.71 -32.40
N GLY A 106 -1.47 -10.80 -31.51
CA GLY A 106 -2.02 -9.44 -31.42
C GLY A 106 -3.46 -9.37 -30.90
N LEU A 107 -3.94 -10.42 -30.24
CA LEU A 107 -5.30 -10.55 -29.70
C LEU A 107 -5.39 -10.19 -28.21
N GLN A 108 -4.48 -9.33 -27.73
CA GLN A 108 -4.48 -8.89 -26.34
C GLN A 108 -5.63 -7.92 -26.10
N ASP A 109 -6.39 -8.10 -25.00
CA ASP A 109 -7.33 -7.09 -24.53
C ASP A 109 -6.61 -5.74 -24.45
N ALA A 110 -7.21 -4.70 -25.04
CA ALA A 110 -6.69 -3.35 -24.98
C ALA A 110 -6.37 -2.99 -23.52
N ALA A 111 -5.30 -2.22 -23.29
CA ALA A 111 -4.96 -1.73 -21.95
C ALA A 111 -6.24 -1.21 -21.26
N PRO A 112 -6.54 -1.66 -20.02
CA PRO A 112 -7.79 -1.30 -19.37
C PRO A 112 -7.94 0.22 -19.38
N PRO A 113 -9.13 0.74 -19.72
CA PRO A 113 -9.34 2.18 -19.81
C PRO A 113 -8.92 2.84 -18.50
N ALA A 114 -8.32 4.03 -18.59
CA ALA A 114 -7.90 4.76 -17.40
C ALA A 114 -9.08 4.89 -16.42
N PRO A 115 -8.86 4.63 -15.12
CA PRO A 115 -9.96 4.61 -14.15
C PRO A 115 -10.66 5.97 -14.13
N ARG A 116 -11.99 5.95 -14.21
CA ARG A 116 -12.80 7.17 -14.22
C ARG A 116 -12.66 7.89 -12.87
N LEU A 117 -12.21 9.15 -12.93
CA LEU A 117 -12.05 10.00 -11.77
C LEU A 117 -13.35 10.75 -11.46
N PHE A 118 -13.69 10.86 -10.19
CA PHE A 118 -14.83 11.61 -9.68
C PHE A 118 -14.36 12.65 -8.66
N LEU A 119 -15.05 13.77 -8.60
CA LEU A 119 -14.87 14.79 -7.57
C LEU A 119 -15.98 14.65 -6.54
N LEU A 120 -15.63 14.22 -5.34
CA LEU A 120 -16.46 14.30 -4.15
C LEU A 120 -16.21 15.65 -3.48
N LYS A 121 -17.25 16.47 -3.37
CA LYS A 121 -17.25 17.72 -2.60
C LYS A 121 -18.00 17.49 -1.30
N LEU A 122 -17.34 17.76 -0.19
CA LEU A 122 -17.93 17.68 1.14
C LEU A 122 -17.92 19.06 1.78
N TYR A 123 -19.10 19.51 2.21
CA TYR A 123 -19.26 20.70 3.02
C TYR A 123 -19.67 20.26 4.43
N CYS A 124 -18.80 20.51 5.41
CA CYS A 124 -18.96 20.00 6.77
C CYS A 124 -18.62 21.06 7.81
N PHE A 125 -19.15 20.90 9.02
CA PHE A 125 -18.67 21.62 10.21
C PHE A 125 -17.42 20.92 10.74
N ASP A 126 -16.35 21.69 10.97
CA ASP A 126 -15.07 21.11 11.38
C ASP A 126 -15.16 20.48 12.78
N ARG A 127 -14.56 19.30 12.93
CA ARG A 127 -14.38 18.64 14.23
C ARG A 127 -13.12 17.79 14.24
N MET A 128 -12.57 17.59 15.43
CA MET A 128 -11.41 16.70 15.61
C MET A 128 -11.67 15.31 15.00
N GLY A 129 -10.81 14.91 14.07
CA GLY A 129 -10.90 13.62 13.42
C GLY A 129 -11.91 13.52 12.27
N LEU A 130 -12.53 14.63 11.84
CA LEU A 130 -13.47 14.66 10.70
C LEU A 130 -12.87 13.98 9.46
N LEU A 131 -11.67 14.41 9.06
CA LEU A 131 -10.99 13.87 7.87
C LEU A 131 -10.69 12.36 7.98
N HIS A 132 -10.41 11.88 9.20
CA HIS A 132 -10.23 10.45 9.43
C HIS A 132 -11.55 9.69 9.26
N ASP A 133 -12.64 10.21 9.82
CA ASP A 133 -13.96 9.59 9.72
C ASP A 133 -14.44 9.55 8.25
N VAL A 134 -14.20 10.61 7.47
CA VAL A 134 -14.42 10.62 6.01
C VAL A 134 -13.54 9.58 5.30
N THR A 135 -12.23 9.58 5.57
CA THR A 135 -11.28 8.66 4.92
C THR A 135 -11.63 7.21 5.22
N ARG A 136 -12.12 6.91 6.44
CA ARG A 136 -12.63 5.59 6.82
C ARG A 136 -13.82 5.19 5.94
N VAL A 137 -14.82 6.06 5.77
CA VAL A 137 -15.97 5.77 4.91
C VAL A 137 -15.53 5.52 3.47
N LEU A 138 -14.63 6.33 2.93
CA LEU A 138 -14.10 6.14 1.59
C LEU A 138 -13.35 4.79 1.45
N CYS A 139 -12.60 4.38 2.48
CA CYS A 139 -11.95 3.07 2.50
C CYS A 139 -12.96 1.91 2.56
N ASP A 140 -14.00 2.02 3.41
CA ASP A 140 -15.07 1.01 3.53
C ASP A 140 -15.84 0.84 2.20
N LEU A 141 -15.99 1.94 1.46
CA LEU A 141 -16.57 1.95 0.12
C LEU A 141 -15.57 1.54 -0.97
N GLU A 142 -14.32 1.20 -0.66
CA GLU A 142 -13.27 0.87 -1.64
C GLU A 142 -12.98 1.99 -2.65
N PHE A 143 -13.19 3.25 -2.25
CA PHE A 143 -12.77 4.41 -3.02
C PHE A 143 -11.31 4.72 -2.73
N THR A 144 -10.54 4.91 -3.81
CA THR A 144 -9.14 5.34 -3.73
C THR A 144 -9.08 6.85 -3.94
N ILE A 145 -8.54 7.56 -2.95
CA ILE A 145 -8.27 8.99 -3.05
C ILE A 145 -7.00 9.18 -3.89
N ARG A 146 -7.14 9.84 -5.04
CA ARG A 146 -6.02 10.19 -5.92
C ARG A 146 -5.43 11.55 -5.58
N ARG A 147 -6.29 12.49 -5.23
CA ARG A 147 -5.93 13.84 -4.79
C ARG A 147 -6.94 14.26 -3.73
N VAL A 148 -6.47 14.98 -2.74
CA VAL A 148 -7.32 15.62 -1.74
C VAL A 148 -6.92 17.07 -1.65
N LYS A 149 -7.89 17.94 -1.40
CA LYS A 149 -7.67 19.30 -0.97
C LYS A 149 -8.70 19.59 0.09
N VAL A 150 -8.26 19.60 1.34
CA VAL A 150 -9.08 19.95 2.49
C VAL A 150 -8.70 21.35 2.97
N SER A 151 -9.67 22.13 3.41
CA SER A 151 -9.39 23.45 3.99
C SER A 151 -10.48 23.86 4.95
N THR A 152 -10.09 24.19 6.18
CA THR A 152 -10.97 24.79 7.18
C THR A 152 -11.01 26.31 6.99
N THR A 153 -12.21 26.87 6.86
CA THR A 153 -12.44 28.31 6.80
C THR A 153 -12.54 28.92 8.21
N PRO A 154 -12.30 30.24 8.38
CA PRO A 154 -12.30 30.88 9.70
C PRO A 154 -13.64 30.82 10.45
N ASP A 155 -14.75 30.58 9.75
CA ASP A 155 -16.09 30.39 10.31
C ASP A 155 -16.32 28.98 10.88
N GLY A 156 -15.31 28.10 10.82
CA GLY A 156 -15.38 26.73 11.32
C GLY A 156 -16.05 25.74 10.37
N THR A 157 -16.32 26.14 9.12
CA THR A 157 -16.77 25.23 8.07
C THR A 157 -15.60 24.70 7.26
N VAL A 158 -15.83 23.61 6.56
CA VAL A 158 -14.82 22.89 5.80
C VAL A 158 -15.37 22.62 4.42
N LEU A 159 -14.59 22.96 3.39
CA LEU A 159 -14.84 22.53 2.02
C LEU A 159 -13.74 21.55 1.61
N ASP A 160 -14.08 20.26 1.64
CA ASP A 160 -13.17 19.20 1.27
C ASP A 160 -13.45 18.70 -0.14
N LEU A 161 -12.41 18.66 -0.95
CA LEU A 161 -12.44 18.19 -2.32
C LEU A 161 -11.61 16.91 -2.44
N PHE A 162 -12.28 15.79 -2.69
CA PHE A 162 -11.64 14.50 -2.90
C PHE A 162 -11.78 14.07 -4.35
N PHE A 163 -10.66 13.87 -5.02
CA PHE A 163 -10.61 13.23 -6.32
C PHE A 163 -10.47 11.73 -6.11
N ILE A 164 -11.52 10.98 -6.39
CA ILE A 164 -11.63 9.55 -6.06
C ILE A 164 -11.82 8.68 -7.29
N THR A 165 -11.31 7.47 -7.24
CA THR A 165 -11.62 6.38 -8.18
C THR A 165 -12.31 5.25 -7.43
N ASP A 166 -13.33 4.64 -8.02
CA ASP A 166 -14.07 3.52 -7.43
C ASP A 166 -13.47 2.19 -7.88
N ALA A 167 -13.00 1.37 -6.94
CA ALA A 167 -12.47 0.04 -7.25
C ALA A 167 -13.55 -0.90 -7.84
N ARG A 168 -14.83 -0.62 -7.59
CA ARG A 168 -15.95 -1.36 -8.18
C ARG A 168 -16.32 -0.86 -9.58
N GLU A 169 -15.79 0.29 -10.00
CA GLU A 169 -16.13 1.00 -11.25
C GLU A 169 -17.62 1.34 -11.42
N LEU A 170 -18.39 1.38 -10.32
CA LEU A 170 -19.85 1.60 -10.35
C LEU A 170 -20.25 3.03 -10.02
N LEU A 171 -19.32 3.92 -9.66
CA LEU A 171 -19.61 5.30 -9.20
C LEU A 171 -20.29 6.19 -10.25
N HIS A 172 -20.31 5.77 -11.52
CA HIS A 172 -21.10 6.41 -12.58
C HIS A 172 -22.61 6.19 -12.41
N THR A 173 -23.02 5.16 -11.66
CA THR A 173 -24.43 4.85 -11.39
C THR A 173 -25.00 5.72 -10.27
N LYS A 174 -26.32 5.91 -10.26
CA LYS A 174 -27.01 6.65 -9.20
C LYS A 174 -26.99 5.88 -7.87
N SER A 175 -27.27 4.58 -7.92
CA SER A 175 -27.32 3.71 -6.73
C SER A 175 -25.99 3.68 -5.97
N ARG A 176 -24.85 3.63 -6.67
CA ARG A 176 -23.53 3.66 -6.03
C ARG A 176 -23.21 5.01 -5.35
N ARG A 177 -23.70 6.11 -5.92
CA ARG A 177 -23.56 7.45 -5.31
C ARG A 177 -24.48 7.64 -4.11
N GLU A 178 -25.69 7.08 -4.16
CA GLU A 178 -26.62 7.05 -3.03
C GLU A 178 -26.06 6.21 -1.87
N GLU A 179 -25.51 5.01 -2.14
CA GLU A 179 -24.80 4.20 -1.13
C GLU A 179 -23.66 4.99 -0.46
N ALA A 180 -22.89 5.73 -1.24
CA ALA A 180 -21.81 6.56 -0.73
C ALA A 180 -22.32 7.71 0.15
N TYR A 181 -23.38 8.40 -0.29
CA TYR A 181 -24.03 9.46 0.45
C TYR A 181 -24.57 8.95 1.79
N ASP A 182 -25.36 7.88 1.77
CA ASP A 182 -25.99 7.30 2.97
C ASP A 182 -24.92 6.89 3.99
N LYS A 183 -23.79 6.33 3.51
CA LYS A 183 -22.69 5.94 4.39
C LYS A 183 -21.99 7.15 5.00
N LEU A 184 -21.73 8.21 4.21
CA LEU A 184 -21.15 9.45 4.71
C LEU A 184 -22.07 10.13 5.73
N GLU A 185 -23.36 10.25 5.42
CA GLU A 185 -24.37 10.82 6.33
C GLU A 185 -24.45 10.03 7.63
N SER A 186 -24.44 8.68 7.57
CA SER A 186 -24.50 7.84 8.76
C SER A 186 -23.31 8.01 9.73
N VAL A 187 -22.14 8.38 9.22
CA VAL A 187 -20.90 8.53 10.01
C VAL A 187 -20.66 9.98 10.43
N LEU A 188 -20.98 10.93 9.55
CA LEU A 188 -20.75 12.35 9.79
C LEU A 188 -21.90 13.01 10.57
N GLY A 189 -23.12 12.48 10.44
CA GLY A 189 -24.32 12.97 11.12
C GLY A 189 -24.52 14.47 10.90
N ASP A 190 -24.81 15.18 12.00
CA ASP A 190 -25.06 16.63 12.00
C ASP A 190 -23.85 17.48 11.53
N SER A 191 -22.66 16.88 11.39
CA SER A 191 -21.50 17.59 10.85
C SER A 191 -21.59 17.79 9.34
N LEU A 192 -22.37 16.97 8.61
CA LEU A 192 -22.49 17.04 7.15
C LEU A 192 -23.57 18.05 6.76
N ALA A 193 -23.17 19.10 6.03
CA ALA A 193 -24.09 20.10 5.52
C ALA A 193 -24.45 19.86 4.04
N SER A 194 -23.50 19.44 3.20
CA SER A 194 -23.79 18.94 1.85
C SER A 194 -22.71 17.99 1.33
N CYS A 195 -23.11 17.11 0.40
CA CYS A 195 -22.24 16.14 -0.26
C CYS A 195 -22.62 16.04 -1.75
N GLU A 196 -21.66 16.25 -2.64
CA GLU A 196 -21.85 16.15 -4.10
C GLU A 196 -20.79 15.22 -4.71
N ILE A 197 -21.19 14.36 -5.65
CA ILE A 197 -20.27 13.49 -6.40
C ILE A 197 -20.50 13.67 -7.90
N ASP A 198 -19.53 14.32 -8.54
CA ASP A 198 -19.54 14.64 -9.96
C ASP A 198 -18.43 13.91 -10.71
N PRO A 199 -18.61 13.55 -12.00
CA PRO A 199 -17.50 13.13 -12.85
C PRO A 199 -16.46 14.26 -12.94
N ALA A 200 -15.18 13.95 -12.81
CA ALA A 200 -14.13 14.94 -12.99
C ALA A 200 -14.03 15.32 -14.48
N THR A 201 -14.02 16.62 -14.80
CA THR A 201 -13.83 17.12 -16.17
C THR A 201 -12.37 17.04 -16.60
N GLU A 202 -12.11 16.97 -17.92
CA GLU A 202 -10.74 16.89 -18.47
C GLU A 202 -9.84 18.06 -18.03
N ASP A 203 -10.42 19.24 -17.80
CA ASP A 203 -9.73 20.42 -17.27
C ASP A 203 -9.24 20.24 -15.82
N MET A 204 -9.94 19.41 -15.03
CA MET A 204 -9.53 19.06 -13.66
C MET A 204 -8.48 17.94 -13.62
N LEU A 205 -8.39 17.15 -14.69
CA LEU A 205 -7.43 16.06 -14.87
C LEU A 205 -6.05 16.55 -15.34
N SER A 206 -6.01 17.62 -16.13
CA SER A 206 -4.81 18.16 -16.80
C SER A 206 -3.89 19.00 -15.91
N CYS A 207 -4.05 18.94 -14.58
CA CYS A 207 -3.15 19.57 -13.61
C CYS A 207 -2.29 18.51 -12.87
N PRO A 208 -1.39 17.76 -13.55
CA PRO A 208 -0.48 16.83 -12.87
C PRO A 208 0.57 17.55 -12.00
N GLN A 209 0.67 18.87 -12.06
CA GLN A 209 1.69 19.70 -11.39
C GLN A 209 1.14 20.56 -10.23
N ALA A 210 -0.10 20.34 -9.79
CA ALA A 210 -0.71 21.21 -8.78
C ALA A 210 -0.15 21.04 -7.36
N CYS A 211 0.68 20.02 -7.10
CA CYS A 211 1.36 19.88 -5.82
C CYS A 211 2.71 20.59 -5.88
N ALA A 212 3.00 21.45 -4.90
CA ALA A 212 4.26 22.20 -4.87
C ALA A 212 5.47 21.26 -5.00
N SER A 213 6.50 21.64 -5.75
CA SER A 213 7.73 20.85 -5.82
C SER A 213 8.33 20.66 -4.42
N LEU A 214 8.93 19.49 -4.19
CA LEU A 214 9.70 19.25 -2.97
C LEU A 214 10.96 20.10 -3.01
N THR A 215 11.31 20.74 -1.89
CA THR A 215 12.55 21.52 -1.82
C THR A 215 13.76 20.57 -1.81
N PRO A 216 14.95 21.03 -2.28
CA PRO A 216 16.15 20.18 -2.30
C PRO A 216 16.52 19.58 -0.94
N ALA A 217 16.37 20.35 0.15
CA ALA A 217 16.66 19.86 1.51
C ALA A 217 15.72 18.72 1.94
N VAL A 218 14.44 18.79 1.55
CA VAL A 218 13.47 17.71 1.82
C VAL A 218 13.78 16.49 0.96
N MET A 219 14.18 16.71 -0.29
CA MET A 219 14.58 15.63 -1.19
C MET A 219 15.80 14.88 -0.62
N GLU A 220 16.80 15.60 -0.14
CA GLU A 220 17.98 15.00 0.50
C GLU A 220 17.60 14.24 1.78
N GLN A 221 16.80 14.83 2.67
CA GLN A 221 16.41 14.21 3.94
C GLN A 221 15.59 12.92 3.74
N MET A 222 14.65 12.92 2.80
CA MET A 222 13.72 11.81 2.61
C MET A 222 14.26 10.77 1.63
N PHE A 223 15.04 11.17 0.62
CA PHE A 223 15.35 10.31 -0.52
C PHE A 223 16.83 9.95 -0.72
N ASN A 224 17.76 10.51 0.05
CA ASN A 224 19.17 10.16 -0.06
C ASN A 224 19.41 8.68 0.29
N THR A 225 19.80 7.90 -0.72
CA THR A 225 19.99 6.45 -0.60
C THR A 225 21.21 6.10 0.25
N ASP A 226 22.32 6.82 0.08
CA ASP A 226 23.58 6.57 0.78
C ASP A 226 23.40 6.72 2.30
N LEU A 227 22.71 7.77 2.75
CA LEU A 227 22.44 8.01 4.17
C LEU A 227 21.58 6.92 4.82
N ILE A 228 20.63 6.35 4.08
CA ILE A 228 19.76 5.29 4.59
C ILE A 228 20.52 3.95 4.57
N GLU A 229 21.39 3.72 3.59
CA GLU A 229 22.25 2.53 3.55
C GLU A 229 23.24 2.54 4.72
N GLU A 230 23.88 3.68 5.01
CA GLU A 230 24.73 3.86 6.18
C GLU A 230 23.98 3.57 7.50
N GLN A 231 22.72 4.02 7.62
CA GLN A 231 21.87 3.70 8.77
C GLN A 231 21.53 2.20 8.85
N SER A 232 21.31 1.55 7.71
CA SER A 232 21.06 0.11 7.67
C SER A 232 22.26 -0.68 8.20
N ILE A 233 23.49 -0.23 7.88
CA ILE A 233 24.74 -0.84 8.34
C ILE A 233 25.02 -0.51 9.81
N GLY A 234 24.65 0.70 10.26
CA GLY A 234 24.83 1.17 11.63
C GLY A 234 23.82 0.62 12.64
N THR A 235 22.68 0.10 12.20
CA THR A 235 21.64 -0.47 13.06
C THR A 235 22.12 -1.79 13.66
N ARG A 236 22.70 -1.74 14.87
CA ARG A 236 23.08 -2.91 15.67
C ARG A 236 22.00 -3.23 16.69
N GLY A 237 21.54 -4.48 16.75
CA GLY A 237 20.55 -4.95 17.73
C GLY A 237 19.40 -5.75 17.11
N ASP A 238 18.28 -5.88 17.82
CA ASP A 238 17.13 -6.73 17.43
C ASP A 238 16.38 -6.25 16.16
N ASN A 239 16.57 -4.97 15.77
CA ASN A 239 15.99 -4.38 14.56
C ASN A 239 16.92 -4.45 13.33
N ALA A 240 18.04 -5.19 13.39
CA ALA A 240 18.96 -5.29 12.27
C ALA A 240 18.32 -6.07 11.10
N ILE A 241 18.35 -5.47 9.90
CA ILE A 241 17.86 -6.09 8.67
C ILE A 241 19.02 -6.84 8.01
N SER A 242 18.93 -8.17 8.00
CA SER A 242 19.86 -9.03 7.27
C SER A 242 19.24 -9.45 5.94
N VAL A 243 20.01 -9.31 4.86
CA VAL A 243 19.65 -9.84 3.54
C VAL A 243 20.89 -10.54 3.00
N THR A 244 20.79 -11.85 2.74
CA THR A 244 21.89 -12.67 2.24
C THR A 244 21.48 -13.41 0.96
N THR A 245 22.48 -13.75 0.14
CA THR A 245 22.29 -14.54 -1.08
C THR A 245 23.04 -15.85 -0.96
N ASP A 246 22.43 -16.93 -1.44
CA ASP A 246 23.07 -18.24 -1.55
C ASP A 246 22.79 -18.87 -2.92
N ASN A 247 23.87 -19.25 -3.59
CA ASN A 247 23.85 -19.90 -4.90
C ASN A 247 24.19 -21.40 -4.83
N SER A 248 24.36 -22.00 -3.65
CA SER A 248 24.75 -23.40 -3.49
C SER A 248 23.56 -24.36 -3.34
N LEU A 249 22.46 -23.91 -2.72
CA LEU A 249 21.30 -24.76 -2.37
C LEU A 249 20.38 -25.13 -3.54
N SER A 250 20.61 -24.57 -4.73
CA SER A 250 19.82 -24.84 -5.93
C SER A 250 20.68 -24.70 -7.17
N SER A 251 20.57 -25.61 -8.12
CA SER A 251 21.28 -25.50 -9.41
C SER A 251 20.70 -24.42 -10.33
N VAL A 252 19.44 -24.02 -10.12
CA VAL A 252 18.68 -23.17 -11.05
C VAL A 252 18.20 -21.84 -10.45
N HIS A 253 18.10 -21.72 -9.12
CA HIS A 253 17.59 -20.53 -8.42
C HIS A 253 18.67 -19.88 -7.54
N THR A 254 18.62 -18.56 -7.37
CA THR A 254 19.35 -17.86 -6.29
C THR A 254 18.45 -17.82 -5.07
N LEU A 255 18.94 -18.29 -3.91
CA LEU A 255 18.23 -18.11 -2.65
C LEU A 255 18.54 -16.72 -2.10
N ILE A 256 17.50 -16.01 -1.69
CA ILE A 256 17.59 -14.76 -0.92
C ILE A 256 16.94 -15.02 0.42
N GLN A 257 17.70 -14.77 1.48
CA GLN A 257 17.23 -14.91 2.86
C GLN A 257 17.14 -13.53 3.48
N ILE A 258 16.00 -13.22 4.08
CA ILE A 258 15.71 -11.94 4.70
C ILE A 258 15.34 -12.19 6.16
N GLN A 259 16.01 -11.48 7.07
CA GLN A 259 15.68 -11.45 8.49
C GLN A 259 15.50 -10.01 8.92
N CYS A 260 14.32 -9.67 9.45
CA CYS A 260 13.99 -8.31 9.85
C CYS A 260 12.92 -8.30 10.94
N GLY A 261 12.64 -7.12 11.51
CA GLY A 261 11.45 -6.94 12.35
C GLY A 261 10.18 -7.00 11.49
N ASP A 262 9.10 -7.55 12.05
CA ASP A 262 7.79 -7.52 11.41
C ASP A 262 7.23 -6.10 11.41
N HIS A 263 6.52 -5.76 10.34
CA HIS A 263 5.77 -4.52 10.26
C HIS A 263 4.57 -4.70 9.35
N LYS A 264 3.58 -3.83 9.53
CA LYS A 264 2.37 -3.77 8.70
C LYS A 264 2.76 -3.75 7.23
N GLY A 265 2.32 -4.74 6.46
CA GLY A 265 2.59 -4.79 5.02
C GLY A 265 3.99 -5.29 4.61
N LEU A 266 4.78 -5.86 5.53
CA LEU A 266 6.12 -6.37 5.24
C LEU A 266 6.17 -7.27 3.99
N LEU A 267 5.31 -8.28 3.90
CA LEU A 267 5.30 -9.18 2.74
C LEU A 267 4.98 -8.43 1.43
N TYR A 268 4.09 -7.45 1.46
CA TYR A 268 3.83 -6.59 0.30
C TYR A 268 5.09 -5.76 -0.07
N ASP A 269 5.77 -5.17 0.91
CA ASP A 269 6.97 -4.36 0.67
C ASP A 269 8.11 -5.20 0.05
N ILE A 270 8.25 -6.47 0.47
CA ILE A 270 9.16 -7.45 -0.13
C ILE A 270 8.74 -7.77 -1.57
N MET A 271 7.50 -8.22 -1.78
CA MET A 271 6.99 -8.63 -3.09
C MET A 271 7.05 -7.51 -4.13
N ARG A 272 6.71 -6.28 -3.71
CA ARG A 272 6.86 -5.08 -4.53
C ARG A 272 8.30 -4.84 -4.95
N THR A 273 9.25 -4.94 -4.02
CA THR A 273 10.68 -4.74 -4.35
C THR A 273 11.13 -5.71 -5.43
N PHE A 274 10.74 -6.99 -5.34
CA PHE A 274 11.04 -7.98 -6.38
C PHE A 274 10.36 -7.67 -7.71
N LYS A 275 9.08 -7.27 -7.68
CA LYS A 275 8.32 -6.84 -8.87
C LYS A 275 8.97 -5.64 -9.55
N ASP A 276 9.33 -4.60 -8.80
CA ASP A 276 10.00 -3.39 -9.30
C ASP A 276 11.39 -3.70 -9.88
N CYS A 277 12.10 -4.70 -9.33
CA CYS A 277 13.40 -5.16 -9.84
C CYS A 277 13.30 -6.16 -11.00
N ASN A 278 12.09 -6.52 -11.46
CA ASN A 278 11.85 -7.53 -12.49
C ASN A 278 12.49 -8.89 -12.17
N ILE A 279 12.37 -9.31 -10.91
CA ILE A 279 12.86 -10.60 -10.40
C ILE A 279 11.66 -11.48 -10.06
N GLN A 280 11.69 -12.71 -10.56
CA GLN A 280 10.62 -13.68 -10.34
C GLN A 280 10.93 -14.53 -9.12
N ILE A 281 9.92 -14.75 -8.29
CA ILE A 281 10.00 -15.63 -7.12
C ILE A 281 9.36 -16.96 -7.51
N SER A 282 10.17 -18.02 -7.57
CA SER A 282 9.71 -19.37 -7.92
C SER A 282 9.18 -20.13 -6.71
N TYR A 283 9.84 -19.94 -5.56
CA TYR A 283 9.40 -20.49 -4.29
C TYR A 283 9.65 -19.47 -3.18
N GLY A 284 8.73 -19.37 -2.23
CA GLY A 284 8.87 -18.45 -1.12
C GLY A 284 8.29 -19.03 0.16
N ARG A 285 8.99 -18.79 1.26
CA ARG A 285 8.52 -19.05 2.61
C ARG A 285 8.65 -17.79 3.42
N PHE A 286 7.60 -17.46 4.15
CA PHE A 286 7.52 -16.34 5.07
C PHE A 286 7.05 -16.84 6.42
N TYR A 287 7.70 -16.43 7.49
CA TYR A 287 7.29 -16.75 8.85
C TYR A 287 7.57 -15.58 9.79
N ALA A 288 6.50 -15.04 10.38
CA ALA A 288 6.57 -14.08 11.47
C ALA A 288 6.52 -14.83 12.81
N THR A 289 7.53 -14.60 13.63
CA THR A 289 7.66 -15.18 14.97
C THR A 289 6.91 -14.31 16.00
N GLN A 290 6.56 -14.91 17.15
CA GLN A 290 5.83 -14.20 18.22
C GLN A 290 6.60 -13.03 18.84
N ASN A 291 7.94 -12.98 18.70
CA ASN A 291 8.76 -11.90 19.21
C ASN A 291 8.86 -10.70 18.24
N GLY A 292 8.11 -10.72 17.13
CA GLY A 292 8.12 -9.65 16.14
C GLY A 292 9.29 -9.71 15.16
N ARG A 293 10.00 -10.85 15.05
CA ARG A 293 10.98 -11.08 13.99
C ARG A 293 10.38 -11.90 12.85
N CYS A 294 10.80 -11.61 11.63
CA CYS A 294 10.38 -12.30 10.41
C CYS A 294 11.57 -12.93 9.71
N ASP A 295 11.41 -14.19 9.34
CA ASP A 295 12.32 -14.93 8.48
C ASP A 295 11.64 -15.19 7.13
N VAL A 296 12.34 -14.87 6.04
CA VAL A 296 11.84 -15.05 4.67
C VAL A 296 12.91 -15.70 3.81
N ASP A 297 12.57 -16.81 3.18
CA ASP A 297 13.43 -17.52 2.23
C ASP A 297 12.77 -17.50 0.86
N LEU A 298 13.44 -16.92 -0.14
CA LEU A 298 12.91 -16.77 -1.50
C LEU A 298 13.89 -17.35 -2.52
N PHE A 299 13.44 -18.35 -3.28
CA PHE A 299 14.16 -18.84 -4.45
C PHE A 299 13.75 -18.03 -5.66
N VAL A 300 14.69 -17.29 -6.22
CA VAL A 300 14.43 -16.32 -7.27
C VAL A 300 15.23 -16.58 -8.55
N VAL A 301 14.70 -16.09 -9.66
CA VAL A 301 15.35 -16.01 -10.97
C VAL A 301 15.19 -14.63 -11.56
N GLN A 302 16.08 -14.28 -12.48
CA GLN A 302 15.95 -13.10 -13.31
C GLN A 302 14.80 -13.27 -14.30
N SER A 303 14.40 -12.18 -14.96
CA SER A 303 13.35 -12.19 -15.99
C SER A 303 13.65 -13.12 -17.19
N ASP A 304 14.91 -13.51 -17.41
CA ASP A 304 15.30 -14.49 -18.44
C ASP A 304 15.25 -15.94 -17.93
N GLY A 305 14.69 -16.17 -16.74
CA GLY A 305 14.60 -17.47 -16.09
C GLY A 305 15.92 -17.98 -15.51
N LYS A 306 17.01 -17.21 -15.59
CA LYS A 306 18.32 -17.63 -15.08
C LYS A 306 18.56 -17.16 -13.66
N LYS A 307 19.37 -17.95 -12.96
CA LYS A 307 19.95 -17.60 -11.67
C LYS A 307 20.72 -16.27 -11.71
N ILE A 308 20.72 -15.53 -10.61
CA ILE A 308 21.51 -14.32 -10.47
C ILE A 308 22.94 -14.74 -10.11
N LEU A 309 23.83 -14.84 -11.10
CA LEU A 309 25.24 -15.19 -10.88
C LEU A 309 26.12 -13.95 -10.68
N ASP A 310 25.72 -12.82 -11.24
CA ASP A 310 26.46 -11.57 -11.14
C ASP A 310 26.44 -11.03 -9.71
N GLN A 311 27.61 -10.93 -9.09
CA GLN A 311 27.75 -10.54 -7.70
C GLN A 311 27.36 -9.07 -7.46
N GLN A 312 27.53 -8.20 -8.46
CA GLN A 312 27.13 -6.79 -8.35
C GLN A 312 25.60 -6.66 -8.33
N ARG A 313 24.88 -7.38 -9.20
CA ARG A 313 23.41 -7.45 -9.21
C ARG A 313 22.88 -8.00 -7.89
N GLN A 314 23.49 -9.05 -7.35
CA GLN A 314 23.13 -9.58 -6.02
C GLN A 314 23.28 -8.51 -4.94
N ARG A 315 24.41 -7.79 -4.91
CA ARG A 315 24.65 -6.71 -3.95
C ARG A 315 23.62 -5.59 -4.08
N LEU A 316 23.37 -5.10 -5.31
CA LEU A 316 22.39 -4.05 -5.58
C LEU A 316 20.99 -4.44 -5.12
N LEU A 317 20.57 -5.68 -5.40
CA LEU A 317 19.28 -6.20 -4.93
C LEU A 317 19.21 -6.27 -3.40
N CYS A 318 20.26 -6.76 -2.75
CA CYS A 318 20.32 -6.80 -1.29
C CYS A 318 20.26 -5.40 -0.67
N CYS A 319 21.02 -4.45 -1.21
CA CYS A 319 20.98 -3.06 -0.77
C CYS A 319 19.59 -2.47 -0.95
N ARG A 320 18.96 -2.68 -2.11
CA ARG A 320 17.59 -2.24 -2.36
C ARG A 320 16.59 -2.85 -1.39
N LEU A 321 16.66 -4.14 -1.10
CA LEU A 321 15.80 -4.78 -0.11
C LEU A 321 15.99 -4.18 1.28
N ARG A 322 17.23 -4.01 1.76
CA ARG A 322 17.48 -3.40 3.08
C ARG A 322 16.89 -2.00 3.17
N MET A 323 17.09 -1.20 2.13
CA MET A 323 16.56 0.16 2.02
C MET A 323 15.04 0.22 2.09
N GLU A 324 14.36 -0.61 1.28
CA GLU A 324 12.90 -0.66 1.19
C GLU A 324 12.26 -1.23 2.46
N LEU A 325 12.98 -2.09 3.20
CA LEU A 325 12.49 -2.66 4.45
C LEU A 325 12.78 -1.77 5.66
N LEU A 326 13.86 -0.98 5.63
CA LEU A 326 14.18 -0.04 6.72
C LEU A 326 13.22 1.15 6.74
N ARG A 327 12.86 1.68 5.56
CA ARG A 327 11.97 2.83 5.40
C ARG A 327 11.01 2.63 4.22
N PRO A 328 10.06 1.68 4.29
CA PRO A 328 9.09 1.44 3.21
C PRO A 328 8.21 2.68 2.95
N LEU A 329 7.99 3.48 3.98
CA LEU A 329 7.36 4.79 3.92
C LEU A 329 8.32 5.82 4.52
N ARG A 330 8.43 6.99 3.89
CA ARG A 330 9.33 8.05 4.35
C ARG A 330 8.52 9.14 5.00
N VAL A 331 8.77 9.41 6.28
CA VAL A 331 8.03 10.41 7.06
C VAL A 331 8.99 11.53 7.45
N ALA A 332 8.62 12.78 7.17
CA ALA A 332 9.38 13.95 7.56
C ALA A 332 8.43 15.06 8.03
N LEU A 333 8.91 15.87 8.97
CA LEU A 333 8.22 17.08 9.41
C LEU A 333 9.13 18.26 9.09
N VAL A 334 8.66 19.18 8.26
CA VAL A 334 9.46 20.26 7.65
C VAL A 334 8.80 21.61 7.93
N ASN A 335 9.58 22.69 7.86
CA ASN A 335 9.05 24.04 7.99
C ASN A 335 8.89 24.66 6.60
N ARG A 336 7.75 25.29 6.35
CA ARG A 336 7.43 26.02 5.13
C ARG A 336 7.19 27.49 5.50
N GLY A 337 8.27 28.24 5.69
CA GLY A 337 8.16 29.57 6.30
C GLY A 337 7.72 29.45 7.75
N PRO A 338 6.62 30.11 8.19
CA PRO A 338 6.11 30.02 9.56
C PRO A 338 5.36 28.72 9.85
N ASP A 339 4.92 28.00 8.81
CA ASP A 339 4.05 26.84 8.96
C ASP A 339 4.85 25.54 9.08
N THR A 340 4.28 24.59 9.84
CA THR A 340 4.81 23.22 9.89
C THR A 340 4.01 22.29 8.98
N GLU A 341 4.74 21.48 8.20
CA GLU A 341 4.17 20.54 7.24
C GLU A 341 4.71 19.12 7.49
N LEU A 342 3.80 18.16 7.61
CA LEU A 342 4.09 16.72 7.62
C LEU A 342 4.08 16.21 6.19
N LEU A 343 5.14 15.50 5.82
CA LEU A 343 5.31 14.84 4.55
C LEU A 343 5.41 13.33 4.77
N VAL A 344 4.59 12.56 4.07
CA VAL A 344 4.72 11.10 4.00
C VAL A 344 4.85 10.69 2.54
N ALA A 345 5.95 10.07 2.15
CA ALA A 345 6.14 9.55 0.80
C ALA A 345 5.88 8.04 0.76
N ASN A 346 4.91 7.67 -0.08
CA ASN A 346 4.51 6.31 -0.38
C ASN A 346 5.06 5.90 -1.75
N PRO A 347 5.92 4.87 -1.83
CA PRO A 347 6.46 4.43 -3.10
C PRO A 347 5.35 3.85 -3.99
N VAL A 348 5.37 4.22 -5.27
CA VAL A 348 4.42 3.72 -6.27
C VAL A 348 5.07 2.60 -7.07
N GLU A 349 4.39 1.46 -7.13
CA GLU A 349 4.75 0.30 -7.95
C GLU A 349 4.73 0.65 -9.44
N VAL A 350 5.39 -0.17 -10.26
CA VAL A 350 5.29 -0.11 -11.73
C VAL A 350 3.86 -0.17 -12.28
N SER A 351 2.90 -0.75 -11.55
CA SER A 351 1.47 -0.75 -11.91
C SER A 351 0.73 0.53 -11.53
N GLY A 352 1.44 1.57 -11.08
CA GLY A 352 0.87 2.86 -10.69
C GLY A 352 0.06 2.81 -9.39
N LYS A 353 0.25 1.77 -8.55
CA LYS A 353 -0.42 1.62 -7.24
C LYS A 353 0.61 1.81 -6.14
N GLY A 354 0.27 2.55 -5.09
CA GLY A 354 1.08 2.62 -3.88
C GLY A 354 0.59 1.64 -2.81
N ARG A 355 1.29 1.62 -1.67
CA ARG A 355 0.84 0.93 -0.46
C ARG A 355 -0.55 1.45 -0.06
N PRO A 356 -1.53 0.56 0.21
CA PRO A 356 -2.88 0.98 0.58
C PRO A 356 -2.93 1.56 2.00
N LEU A 357 -4.02 2.27 2.30
CA LEU A 357 -4.36 2.79 3.63
C LEU A 357 -3.42 3.86 4.22
N VAL A 358 -2.44 4.37 3.46
CA VAL A 358 -1.48 5.37 3.96
C VAL A 358 -2.19 6.63 4.48
N PHE A 359 -3.15 7.19 3.72
CA PHE A 359 -3.89 8.36 4.20
C PHE A 359 -4.79 8.07 5.41
N TYR A 360 -5.40 6.88 5.44
CA TYR A 360 -6.20 6.42 6.58
C TYR A 360 -5.35 6.40 7.85
N ASP A 361 -4.14 5.86 7.76
CA ASP A 361 -3.20 5.76 8.87
C ASP A 361 -2.68 7.13 9.30
N ILE A 362 -2.35 8.03 8.36
CA ILE A 362 -1.93 9.40 8.66
C ILE A 362 -3.02 10.13 9.45
N THR A 363 -4.25 10.10 8.93
CA THR A 363 -5.39 10.80 9.56
C THR A 363 -5.74 10.19 10.91
N LEU A 364 -5.63 8.87 11.08
CA LEU A 364 -5.84 8.19 12.36
C LEU A 364 -4.77 8.56 13.39
N ALA A 365 -3.49 8.56 12.99
CA ALA A 365 -2.39 8.95 13.87
C ALA A 365 -2.56 10.39 14.35
N LEU A 366 -2.91 11.31 13.45
CA LEU A 366 -3.11 12.71 13.80
C LEU A 366 -4.34 12.92 14.68
N LYS A 367 -5.42 12.16 14.47
CA LYS A 367 -6.58 12.11 15.38
C LYS A 367 -6.16 11.68 16.79
N ASN A 368 -5.37 10.60 16.91
CA ASN A 368 -4.88 10.09 18.19
C ASN A 368 -3.92 11.07 18.89
N LEU A 369 -3.12 11.80 18.11
CA LEU A 369 -2.23 12.85 18.59
C LEU A 369 -2.95 14.18 18.89
N GLN A 370 -4.27 14.25 18.66
CA GLN A 370 -5.09 15.44 18.80
C GLN A 370 -4.58 16.62 17.95
N LYS A 371 -4.08 16.33 16.75
CA LYS A 371 -3.59 17.34 15.79
C LYS A 371 -4.64 17.63 14.72
N ARG A 372 -4.95 18.91 14.54
CA ARG A 372 -5.88 19.39 13.51
C ARG A 372 -5.19 19.44 12.17
N ILE A 373 -5.88 19.01 11.13
CA ILE A 373 -5.40 19.09 9.76
C ILE A 373 -6.03 20.33 9.15
N PHE A 374 -5.23 21.34 8.86
CA PHE A 374 -5.71 22.58 8.25
C PHE A 374 -5.81 22.45 6.73
N LEU A 375 -4.78 21.85 6.12
CA LEU A 375 -4.73 21.55 4.69
C LEU A 375 -4.05 20.20 4.49
N ALA A 376 -4.57 19.40 3.57
CA ALA A 376 -3.91 18.18 3.12
C ALA A 376 -3.97 18.06 1.60
N GLU A 377 -2.88 17.60 1.01
CA GLU A 377 -2.72 17.39 -0.42
C GLU A 377 -2.07 16.02 -0.69
N ILE A 378 -2.48 15.37 -1.79
CA ILE A 378 -1.85 14.15 -2.28
C ILE A 378 -1.40 14.40 -3.71
N GLY A 379 -0.12 14.18 -3.99
CA GLY A 379 0.49 14.42 -5.29
C GLY A 379 1.44 13.30 -5.70
N ARG A 380 1.65 13.13 -7.02
CA ARG A 380 2.66 12.24 -7.58
C ARG A 380 3.94 13.01 -7.84
N HIS A 381 5.06 12.46 -7.38
CA HIS A 381 6.39 13.02 -7.55
C HIS A 381 7.31 11.94 -8.11
N VAL A 382 8.08 12.30 -9.13
CA VAL A 382 9.19 11.46 -9.59
C VAL A 382 10.45 11.96 -8.91
N VAL A 383 11.14 11.07 -8.20
CA VAL A 383 12.44 11.34 -7.59
C VAL A 383 13.39 10.31 -8.13
N GLU A 384 14.48 10.78 -8.75
CA GLU A 384 15.35 9.96 -9.60
C GLU A 384 14.51 9.27 -10.69
N ASP A 385 14.42 7.95 -10.68
CA ASP A 385 13.64 7.14 -11.63
C ASP A 385 12.44 6.44 -10.98
N ARG A 386 12.02 6.89 -9.79
CA ARG A 386 10.90 6.28 -9.06
C ARG A 386 9.76 7.27 -8.82
N GLU A 387 8.55 6.79 -9.05
CA GLU A 387 7.33 7.50 -8.69
C GLU A 387 6.97 7.30 -7.21
N TRP A 388 6.54 8.38 -6.57
CA TRP A 388 6.10 8.44 -5.18
C TRP A 388 4.78 9.19 -5.10
N GLU A 389 3.88 8.70 -4.29
CA GLU A 389 2.68 9.40 -3.85
C GLU A 389 3.02 10.09 -2.53
N VAL A 390 3.06 11.42 -2.55
CA VAL A 390 3.43 12.23 -1.39
C VAL A 390 2.19 12.85 -0.79
N TYR A 391 1.99 12.54 0.49
CA TYR A 391 0.95 13.09 1.34
C TYR A 391 1.54 14.29 2.08
N ARG A 392 0.95 15.46 1.87
CA ARG A 392 1.34 16.72 2.49
C ARG A 392 0.24 17.13 3.44
N VAL A 393 0.57 17.38 4.71
CA VAL A 393 -0.39 17.76 5.74
C VAL A 393 0.12 18.97 6.49
N HIS A 394 -0.63 20.06 6.44
CA HIS A 394 -0.35 21.31 7.13
C HIS A 394 -1.19 21.41 8.41
N PHE A 395 -0.54 21.82 9.50
CA PHE A 395 -1.19 22.01 10.80
C PHE A 395 -1.72 23.44 11.03
N GLY A 396 -1.53 24.35 10.07
CA GLY A 396 -1.83 25.79 10.21
C GLY A 396 -0.70 26.56 10.90
N GLU A 397 -1.03 27.75 11.42
CA GLU A 397 -0.11 28.63 12.16
C GLU A 397 0.25 28.07 13.57
N GLU A 398 0.77 26.84 13.64
CA GLU A 398 1.45 26.35 14.83
C GLU A 398 2.91 26.83 14.77
N HIS A 399 3.16 28.06 15.25
CA HIS A 399 4.52 28.61 15.33
C HIS A 399 5.43 27.70 16.17
N ASP A 400 6.56 27.30 15.57
CA ASP A 400 7.67 26.58 16.18
C ASP A 400 7.28 25.44 17.14
N LEU A 401 6.82 24.33 16.55
CA LEU A 401 6.71 23.07 17.29
C LEU A 401 8.05 22.69 17.94
N SER A 402 8.04 22.52 19.27
CA SER A 402 9.20 22.02 20.02
C SER A 402 9.74 20.72 19.41
N SER A 403 11.05 20.50 19.48
CA SER A 403 11.71 19.28 18.97
C SER A 403 11.05 17.99 19.49
N THR A 404 10.62 17.99 20.76
CA THR A 404 9.86 16.89 21.38
C THR A 404 8.53 16.64 20.68
N MET A 405 7.77 17.68 20.37
CA MET A 405 6.50 17.53 19.66
C MET A 405 6.71 17.07 18.21
N ARG A 406 7.74 17.58 17.54
CA ARG A 406 8.12 17.13 16.18
C ARG A 406 8.41 15.62 16.16
N SER A 407 9.24 15.17 17.10
CA SER A 407 9.56 13.75 17.27
C SER A 407 8.32 12.91 17.60
N LYS A 408 7.42 13.42 18.46
CA LYS A 408 6.16 12.76 18.79
C LYS A 408 5.24 12.60 17.58
N ILE A 409 5.13 13.61 16.72
CA ILE A 409 4.31 13.53 15.50
C ILE A 409 4.90 12.53 14.52
N VAL A 410 6.20 12.66 14.20
CA VAL A 410 6.88 11.74 13.27
C VAL A 410 6.82 10.31 13.79
N GLY A 411 7.10 10.09 15.08
CA GLY A 411 7.06 8.79 15.72
C GLY A 411 5.65 8.19 15.74
N GLY A 412 4.63 8.96 16.12
CA GLY A 412 3.24 8.49 16.15
C GLY A 412 2.69 8.14 14.76
N VAL A 413 2.96 8.98 13.75
CA VAL A 413 2.57 8.70 12.36
C VAL A 413 3.33 7.48 11.83
N THR A 414 4.63 7.38 12.08
CA THR A 414 5.44 6.22 11.65
C THR A 414 4.94 4.93 12.32
N SER A 415 4.63 4.97 13.63
CA SER A 415 4.10 3.83 14.37
C SER A 415 2.79 3.33 13.79
N MET A 416 1.85 4.23 13.47
CA MET A 416 0.57 3.87 12.85
C MET A 416 0.72 3.27 11.45
N LEU A 417 1.60 3.87 10.63
CA LEU A 417 1.88 3.41 9.28
C LEU A 417 2.53 2.03 9.28
N MET A 418 3.45 1.79 10.22
CA MET A 418 4.23 0.56 10.35
C MET A 418 3.55 -0.50 11.24
N GLY A 419 2.45 -0.16 11.92
CA GLY A 419 1.73 -1.06 12.82
C GLY A 419 2.52 -1.48 14.06
N LEU A 420 3.29 -0.55 14.65
CA LEU A 420 4.18 -0.79 15.79
C LEU A 420 3.52 -0.52 17.16
N GLU A 421 2.18 -0.53 17.23
CA GLU A 421 1.40 -0.20 18.43
C GLU A 421 1.14 -1.38 19.38
#